data_AF-A0A9W4E1J9-F1
#
_entry.id   AF-A0A9W4E1J9-F1
#
_cell.length_a   1.000
_cell.length_b   1.000
_cell.length_c   1.000
_cell.angle_alpha   90.00
_cell.angle_beta   90.00
_cell.angle_gamma   90.00
#
_symmetry.space_group_name_H-M   'P 1'
#
loop_
_entity.id
_entity.type
_entity.pdbx_description
1 polymer ?
#
loop_
_entity_poly.entity_id
_entity_poly.type
_entity_poly.pdbx_seq_one_letter_code
_entity_poly.pdbx_strand_id
1 'polypeptide(L)'
;MTTTPLTVAILGPGGVGGLIGAVLARAGHRVICLAGAETAGVLRRDGLHVESGRFGDFTVPVEADTELRERADAVFVTVKETSLSAALDRVPPQVLGGGVVVPLLNGVQHMELLRRRYPAGGQVVAGTIKVEATRVAPGRITHTSPFAALELAAPPQALETALREAGFGVAARDDETAMLWDKLSFLAPLALLTTRHRATIGDVREKWGDELRAVVGEVAAVARAAGAPVGTEKVLAALDAAPAAMRSSMQRDAEAGRAIELDAIGGAVLRTARAHGVDVPVTTRVVGELAADASWADAESFLRDRGADRLPHPGGTLLAHLVRVRRTLAAWGADRDVQAAGLCHAAYGTDGFDQTLVGLDERAALADLIGERAEAYVHLYGSCDRSAVHPRLGLDPAPAFRDRFTGAEHTPDGAALRAFAEISAANELDLVEHNPDLAARYGPALAGLFTRAEGLLSAPARDACARLLAPYRPAADASPGLRIGHLDHLVLTVADLDRTIAFYERVLGMEAVAFGEGRRALAFGSSKINLHQAGRELLPHAARPTPGSADLCLVTPHSQDRVLAHLAACGVPAEAGPVPRTGALGPFTSTYFRDPDGNLIEVSTYPPGD
;
A
#
# COMPACT_ATOMS: atom_id res chain seq x y z
N MET A 1 44.83 27.81 -30.07
CA MET A 1 45.03 28.57 -28.81
C MET A 1 44.59 27.65 -27.71
N THR A 2 45.48 27.19 -26.84
CA THR A 2 45.11 26.31 -25.72
C THR A 2 44.35 27.12 -24.68
N THR A 3 43.11 26.74 -24.38
CA THR A 3 42.31 27.32 -23.31
C THR A 3 43.02 27.15 -21.96
N THR A 4 42.86 28.13 -21.07
CA THR A 4 43.37 28.02 -19.69
C THR A 4 42.68 26.83 -18.99
N PRO A 5 43.42 25.92 -18.34
CA PRO A 5 42.82 24.76 -17.69
C PRO A 5 41.81 25.19 -16.61
N LEU A 6 40.55 24.80 -16.79
CA LEU A 6 39.50 24.95 -15.79
C LEU A 6 39.66 23.92 -14.67
N THR A 7 39.21 24.28 -13.46
CA THR A 7 38.91 23.37 -12.36
C THR A 7 37.41 23.05 -12.38
N VAL A 8 37.07 21.79 -12.64
CA VAL A 8 35.69 21.32 -12.81
C VAL A 8 35.36 20.29 -11.74
N ALA A 9 34.33 20.55 -10.94
CA ALA A 9 33.79 19.55 -10.03
C ALA A 9 32.66 18.76 -10.71
N ILE A 10 32.60 17.45 -10.44
CA ILE A 10 31.52 16.57 -10.88
C ILE A 10 30.78 16.06 -9.65
N LEU A 11 29.58 16.59 -9.40
CA LEU A 11 28.72 16.12 -8.34
C LEU A 11 27.91 14.91 -8.82
N GLY A 12 28.35 13.71 -8.41
CA GLY A 12 27.77 12.44 -8.83
C GLY A 12 28.42 11.88 -10.10
N PRO A 13 29.62 11.27 -10.01
CA PRO A 13 30.31 10.62 -11.14
C PRO A 13 29.65 9.27 -11.51
N GLY A 14 28.37 9.34 -11.91
CA GLY A 14 27.60 8.25 -12.53
C GLY A 14 27.93 8.11 -14.02
N GLY A 15 27.03 7.54 -14.82
CA GLY A 15 27.24 7.38 -16.26
C GLY A 15 27.54 8.70 -16.97
N VAL A 16 26.66 9.69 -16.79
CA VAL A 16 26.81 11.04 -17.38
C VAL A 16 27.99 11.81 -16.77
N GLY A 17 28.00 11.96 -15.43
CA GLY A 17 29.05 12.73 -14.75
C GLY A 17 30.44 12.15 -14.93
N GLY A 18 30.57 10.82 -14.87
CA GLY A 18 31.83 10.12 -15.10
C GLY A 18 32.34 10.29 -16.53
N LEU A 19 31.45 10.24 -17.54
CA LEU A 19 31.84 10.52 -18.93
C LEU A 19 32.36 11.96 -19.09
N ILE A 20 31.61 12.96 -18.60
CA ILE A 20 32.00 14.38 -18.67
C ILE A 20 33.33 14.60 -17.94
N GLY A 21 33.45 14.10 -16.72
CA GLY A 21 34.67 14.21 -15.92
C GLY A 21 35.88 13.58 -16.60
N ALA A 22 35.75 12.36 -17.13
CA ALA A 22 36.86 11.69 -17.80
C ALA A 22 37.28 12.40 -19.09
N VAL A 23 36.32 12.84 -19.91
CA VAL A 23 36.60 13.52 -21.17
C VAL A 23 37.25 14.89 -20.93
N LEU A 24 36.79 15.65 -19.94
CA LEU A 24 37.41 16.93 -19.56
C LEU A 24 38.81 16.75 -18.93
N ALA A 25 38.98 15.75 -18.07
CA ALA A 25 40.29 15.42 -17.49
C ALA A 25 41.31 15.06 -18.58
N ARG A 26 40.89 14.26 -19.56
CA ARG A 26 41.74 13.88 -20.71
C ARG A 26 42.08 15.08 -21.60
N ALA A 27 41.19 16.07 -21.68
CA ALA A 27 41.44 17.33 -22.38
C ALA A 27 42.40 18.28 -21.62
N GLY A 28 42.86 17.90 -20.42
CA GLY A 28 43.83 18.66 -19.64
C GLY A 28 43.22 19.60 -18.59
N HIS A 29 41.92 19.51 -18.32
CA HIS A 29 41.27 20.23 -17.23
C HIS A 29 41.45 19.50 -15.90
N ARG A 30 41.48 20.24 -14.80
CA ARG A 30 41.54 19.66 -13.45
C ARG A 30 40.14 19.22 -13.05
N VAL A 31 39.94 17.94 -12.76
CA VAL A 31 38.62 17.37 -12.45
C VAL A 31 38.57 16.81 -11.03
N ILE A 32 37.57 17.25 -10.27
CA ILE A 32 37.30 16.81 -8.89
C ILE A 32 35.94 16.10 -8.83
N CYS A 33 35.95 14.78 -8.69
CA CYS A 33 34.73 13.99 -8.57
C CYS A 33 34.23 13.93 -7.11
N LEU A 34 32.99 14.37 -6.87
CA LEU A 34 32.37 14.38 -5.56
C LEU A 34 31.38 13.21 -5.44
N ALA A 35 31.66 12.28 -4.52
CA ALA A 35 30.89 11.04 -4.37
C ALA A 35 30.86 10.55 -2.90
N GLY A 36 30.23 9.41 -2.63
CA GLY A 36 30.37 8.73 -1.33
C GLY A 36 31.80 8.23 -1.10
N ALA A 37 32.19 8.02 0.16
CA ALA A 37 33.56 7.71 0.56
C ALA A 37 34.17 6.50 -0.18
N GLU A 38 33.37 5.44 -0.38
CA GLU A 38 33.79 4.26 -1.13
C GLU A 38 34.12 4.59 -2.60
N THR A 39 33.20 5.26 -3.30
CA THR A 39 33.40 5.65 -4.70
C THR A 39 34.57 6.63 -4.84
N ALA A 40 34.69 7.61 -3.94
CA ALA A 40 35.80 8.55 -3.95
C ALA A 40 37.15 7.85 -3.72
N GLY A 41 37.20 6.82 -2.87
CA GLY A 41 38.38 5.99 -2.67
C GLY A 41 38.81 5.22 -3.92
N VAL A 42 37.86 4.65 -4.66
CA VAL A 42 38.14 3.98 -5.95
C VAL A 42 38.66 4.98 -6.98
N LEU A 43 37.99 6.12 -7.14
CA LEU A 43 38.37 7.12 -8.14
C LEU A 43 39.76 7.73 -7.88
N ARG A 44 40.14 7.96 -6.62
CA ARG A 44 41.49 8.43 -6.27
C ARG A 44 42.58 7.44 -6.65
N ARG A 45 42.30 6.14 -6.57
CA ARG A 45 43.29 5.08 -6.85
C ARG A 45 43.35 4.73 -8.33
N ASP A 46 42.19 4.57 -8.97
CA ASP A 46 42.07 3.95 -10.28
C ASP A 46 41.68 4.94 -11.40
N GLY A 47 41.31 6.18 -11.04
CA GLY A 47 40.80 7.18 -11.97
C GLY A 47 39.44 6.83 -12.55
N LEU A 48 39.14 7.44 -13.70
CA LEU A 48 37.96 7.13 -14.52
C LEU A 48 38.39 6.38 -15.77
N HIS A 49 37.70 5.28 -16.04
CA HIS A 49 37.84 4.52 -17.28
C HIS A 49 36.54 4.60 -18.09
N VAL A 50 36.69 4.89 -19.39
CA VAL A 50 35.60 5.12 -20.33
C VAL A 50 35.78 4.21 -21.53
N GLU A 51 34.75 3.42 -21.82
CA GLU A 51 34.58 2.71 -23.08
C GLU A 51 33.58 3.50 -23.94
N SER A 52 34.04 4.03 -25.07
CA SER A 52 33.18 4.83 -25.97
C SER A 52 33.55 4.61 -27.43
N GLY A 53 32.55 4.33 -28.27
CA GLY A 53 32.76 4.33 -29.72
C GLY A 53 33.10 5.72 -30.29
N ARG A 54 32.75 6.80 -29.59
CA ARG A 54 33.00 8.19 -30.00
C ARG A 54 34.32 8.74 -29.45
N PHE A 55 34.57 8.49 -28.15
CA PHE A 55 35.72 9.06 -27.44
C PHE A 55 36.90 8.09 -27.32
N GLY A 56 36.74 6.84 -27.74
CA GLY A 56 37.71 5.77 -27.58
C GLY A 56 37.61 5.08 -26.21
N ASP A 57 38.49 4.10 -26.02
CA ASP A 57 38.73 3.40 -24.76
C ASP A 57 39.95 4.02 -24.06
N PHE A 58 39.75 4.52 -22.83
CA PHE A 58 40.82 5.17 -22.09
C PHE A 58 40.58 5.19 -20.57
N THR A 59 41.68 5.30 -19.82
CA THR A 59 41.68 5.60 -18.38
C THR A 59 42.40 6.92 -18.15
N VAL A 60 41.84 7.75 -17.26
CA VAL A 60 42.40 9.06 -16.91
C VAL A 60 42.37 9.26 -15.38
N PRO A 61 43.46 9.75 -14.77
CA PRO A 61 43.44 10.09 -13.35
C PRO A 61 42.52 11.29 -13.11
N VAL A 62 41.82 11.26 -11.98
CA VAL A 62 41.01 12.38 -11.49
C VAL A 62 41.19 12.53 -9.99
N GLU A 63 40.93 13.73 -9.48
CA GLU A 63 40.78 13.93 -8.04
C GLU A 63 39.39 13.46 -7.61
N ALA A 64 39.26 12.96 -6.39
CA ALA A 64 37.95 12.62 -5.83
C ALA A 64 37.90 12.77 -4.32
N ASP A 65 36.80 13.31 -3.83
CA ASP A 65 36.55 13.57 -2.41
C ASP A 65 35.05 13.39 -2.10
N THR A 66 34.68 13.47 -0.82
CA THR A 66 33.29 13.44 -0.38
C THR A 66 32.62 14.80 -0.42
N GLU A 67 33.39 15.88 -0.41
CA GLU A 67 32.92 17.26 -0.45
C GLU A 67 33.93 18.17 -1.17
N LEU A 68 33.44 19.27 -1.73
CA LEU A 68 34.27 20.29 -2.34
C LEU A 68 34.97 21.11 -1.24
N ARG A 69 36.30 21.18 -1.29
CA ARG A 69 37.13 21.89 -0.29
C ARG A 69 37.80 23.15 -0.80
N GLU A 70 37.75 23.38 -2.10
CA GLU A 70 38.38 24.51 -2.78
C GLU A 70 37.50 25.03 -3.92
N ARG A 71 37.88 26.18 -4.48
CA ARG A 71 37.12 26.81 -5.57
C ARG A 71 37.17 25.95 -6.84
N ALA A 72 36.06 25.91 -7.55
CA ALA A 72 35.94 25.34 -8.89
C ALA A 72 35.32 26.37 -9.83
N ASP A 73 35.75 26.36 -11.10
CA ASP A 73 35.20 27.23 -12.15
C ASP A 73 33.80 26.79 -12.56
N ALA A 74 33.55 25.48 -12.53
CA ALA A 74 32.25 24.89 -12.83
C ALA A 74 31.97 23.63 -11.97
N VAL A 75 30.70 23.39 -11.67
CA VAL A 75 30.19 22.17 -11.05
C VAL A 75 29.10 21.59 -11.93
N PHE A 76 29.32 20.39 -12.46
CA PHE A 76 28.26 19.63 -13.11
C PHE A 76 27.49 18.82 -12.06
N VAL A 77 26.18 19.03 -11.98
CA VAL A 77 25.29 18.28 -11.08
C VAL A 77 24.61 17.18 -11.88
N THR A 78 25.03 15.94 -11.66
CA THR A 78 24.63 14.77 -12.44
C THR A 78 24.11 13.61 -11.57
N VAL A 79 23.69 13.92 -10.34
CA VAL A 79 22.95 13.00 -9.47
C VAL A 79 21.50 12.86 -9.95
N LYS A 80 20.83 11.78 -9.55
CA LYS A 80 19.37 11.66 -9.69
C LYS A 80 18.66 12.68 -8.81
N GLU A 81 17.46 13.09 -9.22
CA GLU A 81 16.64 14.07 -8.49
C GLU A 81 16.41 13.66 -7.02
N THR A 82 16.13 12.37 -6.77
CA THR A 82 15.90 11.82 -5.43
C THR A 82 17.09 11.98 -4.47
N SER A 83 18.31 12.17 -5.00
CA SER A 83 19.53 12.39 -4.22
C SER A 83 20.02 13.83 -4.27
N LEU A 84 19.34 14.73 -4.98
CA LEU A 84 19.82 16.08 -5.25
C LEU A 84 20.06 16.87 -3.97
N SER A 85 19.09 16.92 -3.07
CA SER A 85 19.19 17.72 -1.83
C SER A 85 20.40 17.29 -1.00
N ALA A 86 20.52 16.00 -0.69
CA ALA A 86 21.65 15.46 0.08
C ALA A 86 23.00 15.53 -0.67
N ALA A 87 22.97 15.51 -2.01
CA ALA A 87 24.18 15.69 -2.81
C ALA A 87 24.73 17.11 -2.71
N LEU A 88 23.86 18.11 -2.67
CA LEU A 88 24.26 19.52 -2.62
C LEU A 88 24.98 19.94 -1.34
N ASP A 89 24.87 19.16 -0.25
CA ASP A 89 25.68 19.37 0.95
C ASP A 89 27.17 19.19 0.68
N ARG A 90 27.53 18.38 -0.33
CA ARG A 90 28.91 18.17 -0.78
C ARG A 90 29.48 19.36 -1.55
N VAL A 91 28.67 20.36 -1.88
CA VAL A 91 29.10 21.55 -2.63
C VAL A 91 28.67 22.80 -1.86
N PRO A 92 29.41 23.19 -0.80
CA PRO A 92 29.06 24.38 -0.04
C PRO A 92 29.23 25.65 -0.91
N PRO A 93 28.21 26.53 -1.03
CA PRO A 93 28.27 27.74 -1.86
C PRO A 93 29.44 28.65 -1.52
N GLN A 94 29.79 28.74 -0.23
CA GLN A 94 30.93 29.53 0.24
C GLN A 94 32.27 29.00 -0.27
N VAL A 95 32.37 27.69 -0.53
CA VAL A 95 33.58 27.06 -1.09
C VAL A 95 33.59 27.18 -2.61
N LEU A 96 32.46 26.92 -3.28
CA LEU A 96 32.33 27.09 -4.72
C LEU A 96 32.68 28.52 -5.16
N GLY A 97 32.24 29.52 -4.39
CA GLY A 97 32.52 30.92 -4.67
C GLY A 97 31.81 31.41 -5.94
N GLY A 98 32.57 31.91 -6.92
CA GLY A 98 32.03 32.47 -8.17
C GLY A 98 31.85 31.47 -9.30
N GLY A 99 32.00 30.16 -9.03
CA GLY A 99 31.87 29.11 -10.03
C GLY A 99 30.45 28.93 -10.56
N VAL A 100 30.34 28.32 -11.73
CA VAL A 100 29.08 28.03 -12.42
C VAL A 100 28.50 26.71 -11.93
N VAL A 101 27.19 26.65 -11.70
CA VAL A 101 26.50 25.38 -11.42
C VAL A 101 25.69 24.96 -12.63
N VAL A 102 26.00 23.80 -13.19
CA VAL A 102 25.34 23.24 -14.39
C VAL A 102 24.62 21.94 -14.03
N PRO A 103 23.32 21.98 -13.69
CA PRO A 103 22.55 20.76 -13.56
C PRO A 103 22.31 20.12 -14.92
N LEU A 104 22.43 18.79 -14.97
CA LEU A 104 22.06 17.97 -16.13
C LEU A 104 20.97 16.95 -15.77
N LEU A 105 20.18 17.25 -14.73
CA LEU A 105 19.07 16.41 -14.27
C LEU A 105 17.92 16.39 -15.28
N ASN A 106 17.01 15.42 -15.11
CA ASN A 106 15.72 15.45 -15.78
C ASN A 106 14.73 16.37 -15.03
N GLY A 107 13.71 16.86 -15.74
CA GLY A 107 12.73 17.81 -15.18
C GLY A 107 13.14 19.28 -15.27
N VAL A 108 12.41 20.14 -14.56
CA VAL A 108 12.62 21.60 -14.57
C VAL A 108 12.78 22.23 -13.17
N GLN A 109 12.30 21.56 -12.11
CA GLN A 109 12.20 22.18 -10.78
C GLN A 109 13.51 22.32 -10.03
N HIS A 110 14.51 21.49 -10.37
CA HIS A 110 15.83 21.57 -9.76
C HIS A 110 16.45 22.96 -9.94
N MET A 111 16.09 23.70 -10.98
CA MET A 111 16.57 25.07 -11.22
C MET A 111 16.21 26.03 -10.09
N GLU A 112 14.97 25.99 -9.61
CA GLU A 112 14.53 26.86 -8.51
C GLU A 112 15.27 26.53 -7.21
N LEU A 113 15.40 25.23 -6.90
CA LEU A 113 16.14 24.75 -5.73
C LEU A 113 17.60 25.20 -5.78
N LEU A 114 18.26 25.05 -6.92
CA LEU A 114 19.66 25.43 -7.11
C LEU A 114 19.85 26.95 -7.00
N ARG A 115 18.95 27.75 -7.58
CA ARG A 115 19.00 29.22 -7.46
C ARG A 115 18.83 29.69 -6.01
N ARG A 116 17.95 29.05 -5.24
CA ARG A 116 17.82 29.33 -3.79
C ARG A 116 19.08 28.95 -3.02
N ARG A 117 19.73 27.84 -3.39
CA ARG A 117 20.94 27.32 -2.74
C ARG A 117 22.19 28.15 -3.04
N TYR A 118 22.30 28.69 -4.24
CA TYR A 118 23.45 29.49 -4.71
C TYR A 118 23.01 30.95 -5.01
N PRO A 119 22.70 31.75 -3.98
CA PRO A 119 22.02 33.06 -4.12
C PRO A 119 22.92 34.21 -4.63
N ALA A 120 24.24 34.03 -4.68
CA ALA A 120 25.22 35.09 -4.86
C ALA A 120 25.43 35.51 -6.33
N GLY A 121 24.39 35.72 -7.14
CA GLY A 121 24.54 36.07 -8.57
C GLY A 121 25.39 35.08 -9.40
N GLY A 122 25.80 33.96 -8.80
CA GLY A 122 26.65 32.91 -9.32
C GLY A 122 25.83 32.05 -10.24
N GLN A 123 26.35 31.88 -11.45
CA GLN A 123 25.58 31.51 -12.62
C GLN A 123 25.09 30.06 -12.49
N VAL A 124 23.85 29.85 -12.04
CA VAL A 124 23.15 28.58 -12.25
C VAL A 124 22.72 28.56 -13.71
N VAL A 125 23.46 27.80 -14.51
CA VAL A 125 23.26 27.68 -15.96
C VAL A 125 22.46 26.42 -16.20
N ALA A 126 21.20 26.57 -16.64
CA ALA A 126 20.42 25.40 -17.03
C ALA A 126 21.16 24.62 -18.10
N GLY A 127 21.20 23.29 -17.92
CA GLY A 127 21.85 22.39 -18.85
C GLY A 127 20.96 21.21 -19.19
N THR A 128 21.02 20.78 -20.44
CA THR A 128 20.49 19.50 -20.85
C THR A 128 21.59 18.71 -21.53
N ILE A 129 21.50 17.38 -21.47
CA ILE A 129 22.41 16.48 -22.17
C ILE A 129 21.63 15.39 -22.89
N LYS A 130 22.05 15.11 -24.13
CA LYS A 130 21.63 13.97 -24.94
C LYS A 130 22.82 13.00 -25.00
N VAL A 131 22.73 11.89 -24.29
CA VAL A 131 23.77 10.87 -24.21
C VAL A 131 23.20 9.56 -23.65
N GLU A 132 23.75 8.42 -24.06
CA GLU A 132 23.55 7.12 -23.42
C GLU A 132 24.85 6.67 -22.76
N ALA A 133 25.01 6.98 -21.48
CA ALA A 133 26.18 6.60 -20.70
C ALA A 133 25.75 5.90 -19.41
N THR A 134 26.36 4.75 -19.12
CA THR A 134 26.04 3.91 -17.96
C THR A 134 27.29 3.70 -17.13
N ARG A 135 27.17 3.81 -15.81
CA ARG A 135 28.23 3.39 -14.89
C ARG A 135 28.05 1.92 -14.57
N VAL A 136 28.97 1.08 -15.05
CA VAL A 136 28.92 -0.38 -14.83
C VAL A 136 29.59 -0.80 -13.51
N ALA A 137 30.53 0.00 -13.02
CA ALA A 137 31.16 -0.13 -11.70
C ALA A 137 31.71 1.25 -11.26
N PRO A 138 32.06 1.46 -9.97
CA PRO A 138 32.75 2.70 -9.56
C PRO A 138 33.97 2.97 -10.46
N GLY A 139 34.00 4.14 -11.10
CA GLY A 139 35.07 4.53 -12.03
C GLY A 139 35.07 3.83 -13.39
N ARG A 140 34.02 3.10 -13.76
CA ARG A 140 33.89 2.40 -15.06
C ARG A 140 32.62 2.86 -15.79
N ILE A 141 32.79 3.51 -16.93
CA ILE A 141 31.71 4.13 -17.71
C ILE A 141 31.68 3.52 -19.11
N THR A 142 30.50 3.09 -19.55
CA THR A 142 30.24 2.66 -20.93
C THR A 142 29.32 3.67 -21.60
N HIS A 143 29.78 4.25 -22.71
CA HIS A 143 29.05 5.24 -23.52
C HIS A 143 28.68 4.64 -24.88
N THR A 144 27.38 4.43 -25.10
CA THR A 144 26.86 3.67 -26.24
C THR A 144 26.30 4.54 -27.36
N SER A 145 25.84 5.75 -27.06
CA SER A 145 25.30 6.64 -28.10
C SER A 145 26.42 7.19 -29.00
N PRO A 146 26.21 7.32 -30.32
CA PRO A 146 27.21 7.90 -31.24
C PRO A 146 27.40 9.42 -31.03
N PHE A 147 26.58 10.02 -30.17
CA PHE A 147 26.60 11.43 -29.81
C PHE A 147 26.78 11.60 -28.30
N ALA A 148 27.33 12.76 -27.92
CA ALA A 148 27.28 13.30 -26.57
C ALA A 148 27.15 14.83 -26.73
N ALA A 149 25.96 15.36 -26.48
CA ALA A 149 25.64 16.75 -26.80
C ALA A 149 24.97 17.46 -25.62
N LEU A 150 25.45 18.66 -25.30
CA LEU A 150 24.92 19.53 -24.27
C LEU A 150 24.22 20.74 -24.91
N GLU A 151 23.09 21.13 -24.33
CA GLU A 151 22.50 22.45 -24.54
C GLU A 151 22.57 23.21 -23.23
N LEU A 152 23.08 24.44 -23.27
CA LEU A 152 23.33 25.27 -22.09
C LEU A 152 22.68 26.64 -22.26
N ALA A 153 21.99 27.14 -21.23
CA ALA A 153 21.36 28.47 -21.26
C ALA A 153 22.40 29.56 -20.92
N ALA A 154 22.85 30.29 -21.94
CA ALA A 154 23.87 31.35 -21.81
C ALA A 154 25.10 30.95 -20.94
N PRO A 155 25.85 29.88 -21.27
CA PRO A 155 27.02 29.47 -20.51
C PRO A 155 28.16 30.49 -20.60
N PRO A 156 29.07 30.56 -19.62
CA PRO A 156 30.32 31.28 -19.80
C PRO A 156 31.14 30.74 -20.97
N GLN A 157 31.70 31.64 -21.77
CA GLN A 157 32.45 31.30 -22.98
C GLN A 157 33.60 30.32 -22.72
N ALA A 158 34.28 30.44 -21.58
CA ALA A 158 35.36 29.53 -21.20
C ALA A 158 34.86 28.09 -21.03
N LEU A 159 33.70 27.89 -20.38
CA LEU A 159 33.10 26.57 -20.19
C LEU A 159 32.60 25.99 -21.52
N GLU A 160 31.95 26.81 -22.35
CA GLU A 160 31.50 26.39 -23.67
C GLU A 160 32.68 25.93 -24.54
N THR A 161 33.78 26.70 -24.55
CA THR A 161 34.99 26.38 -25.33
C THR A 161 35.63 25.09 -24.84
N ALA A 162 35.79 24.93 -23.52
CA ALA A 162 36.34 23.72 -22.91
C ALA A 162 35.55 22.46 -23.30
N LEU A 163 34.22 22.51 -23.24
CA LEU A 163 33.36 21.39 -23.62
C LEU A 163 33.48 21.05 -25.12
N ARG A 164 33.51 22.07 -26.00
CA ARG A 164 33.65 21.88 -27.45
C ARG A 164 35.01 21.29 -27.81
N GLU A 165 36.09 21.82 -27.25
CA GLU A 165 37.46 21.34 -27.46
C GLU A 165 37.66 19.91 -26.95
N ALA A 166 36.98 19.54 -25.87
CA ALA A 166 36.96 18.16 -25.37
C ALA A 166 36.14 17.19 -26.24
N GLY A 167 35.42 17.68 -27.26
CA GLY A 167 34.73 16.88 -28.27
C GLY A 167 33.22 16.69 -28.07
N PHE A 168 32.63 17.38 -27.09
CA PHE A 168 31.17 17.42 -26.93
C PHE A 168 30.52 18.29 -28.00
N GLY A 169 29.34 17.88 -28.48
CA GLY A 169 28.44 18.81 -29.16
C GLY A 169 27.93 19.81 -28.14
N VAL A 170 28.06 21.11 -28.38
CA VAL A 170 27.54 22.13 -27.46
C VAL A 170 26.66 23.08 -28.24
N ALA A 171 25.52 23.47 -27.67
CA ALA A 171 24.67 24.54 -28.20
C ALA A 171 24.31 25.50 -27.06
N ALA A 172 24.65 26.78 -27.23
CA ALA A 172 24.14 27.82 -26.36
C ALA A 172 22.70 28.14 -26.75
N ARG A 173 21.82 28.30 -25.77
CA ARG A 173 20.41 28.68 -25.95
C ARG A 173 20.14 29.99 -25.19
N ASP A 174 19.37 30.88 -25.82
CA ASP A 174 18.99 32.15 -25.21
C ASP A 174 17.78 32.04 -24.28
N ASP A 175 16.94 31.03 -24.52
CA ASP A 175 15.73 30.76 -23.72
C ASP A 175 15.87 29.43 -22.97
N GLU A 176 16.14 29.55 -21.67
CA GLU A 176 16.21 28.44 -20.73
C GLU A 176 14.91 27.63 -20.68
N THR A 177 13.77 28.32 -20.62
CA THR A 177 12.45 27.70 -20.42
C THR A 177 12.12 26.87 -21.65
N ALA A 178 12.29 27.44 -22.84
CA ALA A 178 12.13 26.73 -24.09
C ALA A 178 13.07 25.51 -24.21
N MET A 179 14.34 25.65 -23.82
CA MET A 179 15.32 24.55 -23.87
C MET A 179 14.93 23.38 -22.95
N LEU A 180 14.59 23.68 -21.69
CA LEU A 180 14.22 22.64 -20.72
C LEU A 180 12.92 21.93 -21.11
N TRP A 181 11.92 22.69 -21.58
CA TRP A 181 10.65 22.13 -22.05
C TRP A 181 10.76 21.41 -23.40
N ASP A 182 11.64 21.82 -24.31
CA ASP A 182 11.93 21.08 -25.55
C ASP A 182 12.38 19.64 -25.19
N LYS A 183 13.30 19.49 -24.22
CA LYS A 183 13.73 18.17 -23.74
C LYS A 183 12.61 17.44 -23.01
N LEU A 184 11.96 18.09 -22.03
CA LEU A 184 10.96 17.44 -21.18
C LEU A 184 9.72 17.02 -21.96
N SER A 185 9.29 17.80 -22.96
CA SER A 185 8.11 17.49 -23.77
C SER A 185 8.29 16.25 -24.63
N PHE A 186 9.52 15.95 -25.05
CA PHE A 186 9.85 14.68 -25.69
C PHE A 186 10.01 13.54 -24.65
N LEU A 187 10.73 13.81 -23.57
CA LEU A 187 11.09 12.80 -22.58
C LEU A 187 9.90 12.29 -21.78
N ALA A 188 8.97 13.16 -21.36
CA ALA A 188 7.88 12.78 -20.47
C ALA A 188 6.91 11.76 -21.10
N PRO A 189 6.33 11.98 -22.30
CA PRO A 189 5.47 10.98 -22.93
C PRO A 189 6.20 9.66 -23.20
N LEU A 190 7.44 9.74 -23.69
CA LEU A 190 8.30 8.56 -23.92
C LEU A 190 8.50 7.77 -22.63
N ALA A 191 8.96 8.43 -21.57
CA ALA A 191 9.28 7.79 -20.30
C ALA A 191 8.04 7.19 -19.65
N LEU A 192 6.98 7.98 -19.50
CA LEU A 192 5.74 7.55 -18.84
C LEU A 192 5.13 6.32 -19.53
N LEU A 193 4.96 6.36 -20.85
CA LEU A 193 4.23 5.30 -21.55
C LEU A 193 5.08 4.05 -21.79
N THR A 194 6.38 4.18 -22.07
CA THR A 194 7.26 3.00 -22.17
C THR A 194 7.36 2.27 -20.82
N THR A 195 7.41 3.02 -19.71
CA THR A 195 7.48 2.44 -18.36
C THR A 195 6.16 1.77 -17.98
N ARG A 196 5.03 2.46 -18.18
CA ARG A 196 3.69 1.96 -17.85
C ARG A 196 3.39 0.65 -18.57
N HIS A 197 3.65 0.61 -19.87
CA HIS A 197 3.33 -0.55 -20.71
C HIS A 197 4.45 -1.58 -20.74
N ARG A 198 5.58 -1.32 -20.08
CA ARG A 198 6.81 -2.14 -20.12
C ARG A 198 7.19 -2.52 -21.54
N ALA A 199 7.17 -1.52 -22.43
CA ALA A 199 7.27 -1.72 -23.87
C ALA A 199 8.20 -0.69 -24.52
N THR A 200 8.56 -0.95 -25.77
CA THR A 200 9.36 -0.02 -26.59
C THR A 200 8.50 1.15 -27.09
N ILE A 201 9.11 2.26 -27.52
CA ILE A 201 8.34 3.35 -28.15
C ILE A 201 7.63 2.89 -29.43
N GLY A 202 8.20 1.91 -30.14
CA GLY A 202 7.55 1.25 -31.28
C GLY A 202 6.19 0.65 -30.90
N ASP A 203 6.19 -0.19 -29.86
CA ASP A 203 4.96 -0.79 -29.33
C ASP A 203 3.97 0.26 -28.82
N VAL A 204 4.45 1.31 -28.14
CA VAL A 204 3.61 2.42 -27.64
C VAL A 204 2.87 3.11 -28.77
N ARG A 205 3.54 3.41 -29.88
CA ARG A 205 2.91 4.04 -31.06
C ARG A 205 1.86 3.15 -31.69
N GLU A 206 2.13 1.85 -31.79
CA GLU A 206 1.24 0.88 -32.46
C GLU A 206 0.00 0.53 -31.63
N LYS A 207 0.19 0.19 -30.34
CA LYS A 207 -0.87 -0.36 -29.49
C LYS A 207 -1.57 0.70 -28.64
N TRP A 208 -0.91 1.82 -28.35
CA TRP A 208 -1.39 2.86 -27.44
C TRP A 208 -1.26 4.28 -28.02
N GLY A 209 -1.34 4.41 -29.34
CA GLY A 209 -1.13 5.68 -30.06
C GLY A 209 -2.08 6.82 -29.64
N ASP A 210 -3.33 6.51 -29.26
CA ASP A 210 -4.26 7.51 -28.73
C ASP A 210 -3.84 8.06 -27.37
N GLU A 211 -3.38 7.18 -26.47
CA GLU A 211 -2.85 7.58 -25.16
C GLU A 211 -1.55 8.40 -25.32
N LEU A 212 -0.69 8.01 -26.27
CA LEU A 212 0.51 8.78 -26.63
C LEU A 212 0.15 10.19 -27.10
N ARG A 213 -0.79 10.33 -28.05
CA ARG A 213 -1.24 11.64 -28.54
C ARG A 213 -1.83 12.50 -27.42
N ALA A 214 -2.62 11.91 -26.53
CA ALA A 214 -3.20 12.62 -25.40
C ALA A 214 -2.12 13.14 -24.42
N VAL A 215 -1.18 12.28 -24.01
CA VAL A 215 -0.08 12.69 -23.11
C VAL A 215 0.81 13.75 -23.77
N VAL A 216 1.16 13.60 -25.05
CA VAL A 216 1.94 14.62 -25.78
C VAL A 216 1.18 15.96 -25.85
N GLY A 217 -0.12 15.92 -26.14
CA GLY A 217 -0.97 17.10 -26.19
C GLY A 217 -1.03 17.85 -24.86
N GLU A 218 -1.25 17.11 -23.76
CA GLU A 218 -1.28 17.63 -22.39
C GLU A 218 0.07 18.24 -21.98
N VAL A 219 1.17 17.49 -22.16
CA VAL A 219 2.53 17.98 -21.80
C VAL A 219 2.89 19.23 -22.61
N ALA A 220 2.57 19.26 -23.91
CA ALA A 220 2.83 20.43 -24.74
C ALA A 220 1.96 21.64 -24.34
N ALA A 221 0.72 21.41 -23.85
CA ALA A 221 -0.12 22.48 -23.31
C ALA A 221 0.48 23.07 -22.03
N VAL A 222 0.98 22.22 -21.12
CA VAL A 222 1.69 22.66 -19.91
C VAL A 222 2.94 23.45 -20.26
N ALA A 223 3.74 22.97 -21.22
CA ALA A 223 4.93 23.66 -21.69
C ALA A 223 4.62 25.08 -22.22
N ARG A 224 3.56 25.22 -23.03
CA ARG A 224 3.10 26.53 -23.53
C ARG A 224 2.63 27.45 -22.42
N ALA A 225 1.89 26.92 -21.44
CA ALA A 225 1.45 27.70 -20.29
C ALA A 225 2.63 28.18 -19.43
N ALA A 226 3.70 27.40 -19.36
CA ALA A 226 4.97 27.76 -18.72
C ALA A 226 5.84 28.73 -19.54
N GLY A 227 5.41 29.14 -20.74
CA GLY A 227 6.12 30.11 -21.58
C GLY A 227 7.03 29.48 -22.67
N ALA A 228 7.07 28.16 -22.80
CA ALA A 228 7.85 27.49 -23.85
C ALA A 228 7.04 27.28 -25.14
N PRO A 229 7.55 27.65 -26.33
CA PRO A 229 6.82 27.51 -27.61
C PRO A 229 6.85 26.08 -28.15
N VAL A 230 6.35 25.11 -27.39
CA VAL A 230 6.32 23.69 -27.77
C VAL A 230 5.09 23.38 -28.63
N GLY A 231 5.33 22.89 -29.84
CA GLY A 231 4.30 22.40 -30.76
C GLY A 231 4.04 20.90 -30.60
N THR A 232 2.79 20.51 -30.38
CA THR A 232 2.37 19.11 -30.22
C THR A 232 2.82 18.23 -31.39
N GLU A 233 2.58 18.66 -32.63
CA GLU A 233 2.96 17.92 -33.84
C GLU A 233 4.47 17.71 -33.97
N LYS A 234 5.27 18.69 -33.53
CA LYS A 234 6.74 18.58 -33.54
C LYS A 234 7.21 17.47 -32.59
N VAL A 235 6.58 17.35 -31.43
CA VAL A 235 6.89 16.30 -30.45
C VAL A 235 6.46 14.94 -30.96
N LEU A 236 5.25 14.83 -31.53
CA LEU A 236 4.77 13.59 -32.15
C LEU A 236 5.69 13.13 -33.28
N ALA A 237 6.05 14.01 -34.21
CA ALA A 237 6.98 13.70 -35.29
C ALA A 237 8.35 13.24 -34.78
N ALA A 238 8.86 13.82 -33.69
CA ALA A 238 10.10 13.38 -33.07
C ALA A 238 9.99 11.98 -32.46
N LEU A 239 8.85 11.65 -31.82
CA LEU A 239 8.59 10.31 -31.26
C LEU A 239 8.36 9.26 -32.35
N ASP A 240 7.76 9.65 -33.49
CA ASP A 240 7.60 8.79 -34.67
C ASP A 240 8.94 8.51 -35.35
N ALA A 241 9.84 9.51 -35.39
CA ALA A 241 11.19 9.33 -35.94
C ALA A 241 12.12 8.53 -35.01
N ALA A 242 11.77 8.35 -33.74
CA ALA A 242 12.58 7.57 -32.81
C ALA A 242 12.66 6.09 -33.25
N PRO A 243 13.82 5.42 -33.09
CA PRO A 243 13.97 4.01 -33.40
C PRO A 243 12.92 3.18 -32.66
N ALA A 244 12.25 2.25 -33.36
CA ALA A 244 11.17 1.45 -32.76
C ALA A 244 11.61 0.71 -31.48
N ALA A 245 12.85 0.20 -31.44
CA ALA A 245 13.41 -0.50 -30.29
C ALA A 245 13.85 0.42 -29.13
N MET A 246 13.72 1.75 -29.27
CA MET A 246 14.13 2.69 -28.24
C MET A 246 13.30 2.51 -26.96
N ARG A 247 14.01 2.57 -25.84
CA ARG A 247 13.50 2.49 -24.47
C ARG A 247 13.94 3.72 -23.69
N SER A 248 13.10 4.20 -22.77
CA SER A 248 13.49 5.30 -21.88
C SER A 248 14.42 4.82 -20.76
N SER A 249 15.20 5.74 -20.18
CA SER A 249 16.00 5.43 -18.99
C SER A 249 15.13 4.98 -17.82
N MET A 250 13.97 5.63 -17.65
CA MET A 250 13.01 5.31 -16.58
C MET A 250 12.47 3.88 -16.73
N GLN A 251 12.17 3.45 -17.96
CA GLN A 251 11.69 2.11 -18.26
C GLN A 251 12.76 1.05 -17.98
N ARG A 252 14.03 1.31 -18.34
CA ARG A 252 15.15 0.41 -18.00
C ARG A 252 15.42 0.32 -16.50
N ASP A 253 15.22 1.42 -15.77
CA ASP A 253 15.31 1.41 -14.30
C ASP A 253 14.18 0.58 -13.70
N ALA A 254 12.95 0.72 -14.19
CA ALA A 254 11.81 -0.09 -13.77
C ALA A 254 12.03 -1.59 -14.03
N GLU A 255 12.49 -1.97 -15.23
CA GLU A 255 12.81 -3.37 -15.58
C GLU A 255 13.87 -3.98 -14.67
N ALA A 256 14.83 -3.17 -14.21
CA ALA A 256 15.89 -3.59 -13.33
C ALA A 256 15.54 -3.48 -11.83
N GLY A 257 14.28 -3.16 -11.50
CA GLY A 257 13.81 -2.99 -10.11
C GLY A 257 14.47 -1.82 -9.38
N ARG A 258 14.98 -0.82 -10.10
CA ARG A 258 15.57 0.40 -9.52
C ARG A 258 14.52 1.49 -9.42
N ALA A 259 14.71 2.39 -8.44
CA ALA A 259 13.90 3.59 -8.28
C ALA A 259 13.85 4.40 -9.59
N ILE A 260 12.63 4.69 -10.04
CA ILE A 260 12.32 5.43 -11.27
C ILE A 260 12.26 6.93 -11.00
N GLU A 261 12.65 7.75 -11.99
CA GLU A 261 12.60 9.22 -11.90
C GLU A 261 11.19 9.79 -12.21
N LEU A 262 10.16 9.17 -11.64
CA LEU A 262 8.77 9.52 -11.93
C LEU A 262 8.45 10.95 -11.48
N ASP A 263 8.90 11.35 -10.30
CA ASP A 263 8.63 12.69 -9.78
C ASP A 263 9.32 13.78 -10.61
N ALA A 264 10.59 13.57 -10.96
CA ALA A 264 11.37 14.50 -11.78
C ALA A 264 10.80 14.70 -13.19
N ILE A 265 10.09 13.70 -13.73
CA ILE A 265 9.55 13.73 -15.09
C ILE A 265 8.04 14.00 -15.06
N GLY A 266 7.26 13.06 -14.56
CA GLY A 266 5.81 13.16 -14.48
C GLY A 266 5.34 14.14 -13.42
N GLY A 267 5.89 14.06 -12.21
CA GLY A 267 5.60 15.03 -11.13
C GLY A 267 5.94 16.46 -11.54
N ALA A 268 7.00 16.65 -12.33
CA ALA A 268 7.36 17.95 -12.88
C ALA A 268 6.27 18.55 -13.77
N VAL A 269 5.70 17.75 -14.65
CA VAL A 269 4.57 18.15 -15.50
C VAL A 269 3.35 18.46 -14.64
N LEU A 270 2.97 17.58 -13.71
CA LEU A 270 1.76 17.77 -12.90
C LEU A 270 1.81 19.02 -12.02
N ARG A 271 2.95 19.29 -11.37
CA ARG A 271 3.13 20.51 -10.56
C ARG A 271 3.04 21.78 -11.41
N THR A 272 3.64 21.76 -12.60
CA THR A 272 3.55 22.90 -13.53
C THR A 272 2.12 23.08 -14.04
N ALA A 273 1.45 21.99 -14.42
CA ALA A 273 0.05 22.01 -14.85
C ALA A 273 -0.84 22.66 -13.79
N ARG A 274 -0.69 22.25 -12.52
CA ARG A 274 -1.41 22.83 -11.38
C ARG A 274 -1.10 24.32 -11.19
N ALA A 275 0.17 24.72 -11.30
CA ALA A 275 0.57 26.12 -11.14
C ALA A 275 -0.06 27.05 -12.20
N HIS A 276 -0.32 26.53 -13.39
CA HIS A 276 -0.89 27.27 -14.52
C HIS A 276 -2.37 26.97 -14.79
N GLY A 277 -3.03 26.13 -13.98
CA GLY A 277 -4.44 25.76 -14.18
C GLY A 277 -4.70 25.00 -15.48
N VAL A 278 -3.76 24.17 -15.95
CA VAL A 278 -3.90 23.34 -17.14
C VAL A 278 -4.39 21.94 -16.75
N ASP A 279 -5.49 21.51 -17.34
CA ASP A 279 -6.01 20.14 -17.13
C ASP A 279 -5.16 19.12 -17.89
N VAL A 280 -4.70 18.10 -17.15
CA VAL A 280 -3.87 17.00 -17.68
C VAL A 280 -4.35 15.62 -17.19
N PRO A 281 -5.63 15.24 -17.46
CA PRO A 281 -6.24 14.05 -16.89
C PRO A 281 -5.55 12.74 -17.27
N VAL A 282 -5.07 12.60 -18.51
CA VAL A 282 -4.40 11.36 -18.96
C VAL A 282 -3.03 11.23 -18.31
N THR A 283 -2.25 12.30 -18.27
CA THR A 283 -0.94 12.35 -17.63
C THR A 283 -1.08 12.11 -16.12
N THR A 284 -2.09 12.70 -15.47
CA THR A 284 -2.39 12.48 -14.05
C THR A 284 -2.67 11.01 -13.77
N ARG A 285 -3.50 10.37 -14.59
CA ARG A 285 -3.80 8.94 -14.48
C ARG A 285 -2.55 8.08 -14.66
N VAL A 286 -1.76 8.32 -15.71
CA VAL A 286 -0.53 7.57 -15.99
C VAL A 286 0.49 7.71 -14.87
N VAL A 287 0.72 8.93 -14.38
CA VAL A 287 1.64 9.17 -13.26
C VAL A 287 1.13 8.51 -11.98
N GLY A 288 -0.18 8.58 -11.70
CA GLY A 288 -0.78 7.93 -10.54
C GLY A 288 -0.64 6.41 -10.54
N GLU A 289 -0.79 5.78 -11.71
CA GLU A 289 -0.59 4.33 -11.88
C GLU A 289 0.89 3.94 -11.72
N LEU A 290 1.83 4.71 -12.29
CA LEU A 290 3.26 4.45 -12.14
C LEU A 290 3.76 4.66 -10.71
N ALA A 291 3.23 5.68 -10.02
CA ALA A 291 3.53 5.91 -8.62
C ALA A 291 3.00 4.76 -7.76
N ALA A 292 1.90 4.13 -8.21
CA ALA A 292 1.39 2.94 -7.56
C ALA A 292 2.36 1.78 -7.62
N ASP A 293 2.83 1.48 -8.83
CA ASP A 293 3.76 0.38 -9.05
C ASP A 293 5.10 0.58 -8.35
N ALA A 294 5.61 1.82 -8.29
CA ALA A 294 6.84 2.15 -7.57
C ALA A 294 6.69 1.93 -6.05
N SER A 295 5.58 2.39 -5.46
CA SER A 295 5.30 2.20 -4.03
C SER A 295 5.22 0.72 -3.65
N TRP A 296 4.71 -0.16 -4.53
CA TRP A 296 4.73 -1.61 -4.29
C TRP A 296 6.14 -2.18 -4.27
N ALA A 297 6.99 -1.78 -5.21
CA ALA A 297 8.37 -2.23 -5.27
C ALA A 297 9.18 -1.77 -4.04
N ASP A 298 8.93 -0.55 -3.58
CA ASP A 298 9.58 0.00 -2.38
C ASP A 298 9.12 -0.75 -1.12
N ALA A 299 7.82 -1.02 -0.98
CA ALA A 299 7.27 -1.84 0.11
C ALA A 299 7.83 -3.28 0.10
N GLU A 300 7.92 -3.92 -1.06
CA GLU A 300 8.53 -5.25 -1.20
C GLU A 300 10.03 -5.23 -0.86
N SER A 301 10.76 -4.18 -1.26
CA SER A 301 12.18 -4.03 -0.90
C SER A 301 12.37 -3.84 0.60
N PHE A 302 11.56 -2.97 1.21
CA PHE A 302 11.57 -2.74 2.65
C PHE A 302 11.33 -4.03 3.46
N LEU A 303 10.40 -4.87 3.00
CA LEU A 303 10.12 -6.19 3.60
C LEU A 303 11.27 -7.18 3.36
N ARG A 304 11.90 -7.16 2.18
CA ARG A 304 13.07 -7.99 1.84
C ARG A 304 14.29 -7.66 2.70
N ASP A 305 14.53 -6.37 2.93
CA ASP A 305 15.62 -5.90 3.80
C ASP A 305 15.41 -6.39 5.24
N ARG A 306 14.15 -6.54 5.65
CA ARG A 306 13.72 -7.12 6.94
C ARG A 306 13.62 -8.65 6.95
N GLY A 307 14.00 -9.32 5.85
CA GLY A 307 14.13 -10.77 5.77
C GLY A 307 12.85 -11.54 5.46
N ALA A 308 11.78 -10.87 5.06
CA ALA A 308 10.54 -11.53 4.65
C ALA A 308 10.74 -12.52 3.49
N ASP A 309 11.74 -12.29 2.63
CA ASP A 309 12.12 -13.17 1.51
C ASP A 309 12.86 -14.44 1.96
N ARG A 310 13.34 -14.50 3.20
CA ARG A 310 14.10 -15.63 3.75
C ARG A 310 13.31 -16.42 4.78
N LEU A 311 12.21 -15.87 5.29
CA LEU A 311 11.35 -16.52 6.27
C LEU A 311 10.44 -17.56 5.58
N PRO A 312 10.56 -18.86 5.93
CA PRO A 312 9.67 -19.89 5.40
C PRO A 312 8.22 -19.63 5.78
N HIS A 313 7.31 -19.79 4.81
CA HIS A 313 5.88 -19.58 5.01
C HIS A 313 5.09 -20.47 4.02
N PRO A 314 3.81 -20.84 4.27
CA PRO A 314 3.01 -21.57 3.29
C PRO A 314 3.12 -21.02 1.86
N GLY A 315 3.41 -21.91 0.91
CA GLY A 315 3.61 -21.55 -0.49
C GLY A 315 4.94 -20.82 -0.78
N GLY A 316 5.95 -20.94 0.08
CA GLY A 316 7.31 -20.46 -0.17
C GLY A 316 7.87 -19.62 0.97
N THR A 317 7.93 -18.30 0.78
CA THR A 317 8.47 -17.34 1.75
C THR A 317 7.37 -16.39 2.21
N LEU A 318 7.58 -15.72 3.34
CA LEU A 318 6.62 -14.72 3.84
C LEU A 318 6.38 -13.62 2.81
N LEU A 319 7.43 -13.10 2.16
CA LEU A 319 7.27 -12.11 1.09
C LEU A 319 6.44 -12.64 -0.08
N ALA A 320 6.64 -13.89 -0.49
CA ALA A 320 5.86 -14.50 -1.57
C ALA A 320 4.37 -14.58 -1.21
N HIS A 321 4.04 -14.95 0.03
CA HIS A 321 2.68 -14.94 0.55
C HIS A 321 2.07 -13.54 0.59
N LEU A 322 2.78 -12.55 1.15
CA LEU A 322 2.32 -11.17 1.22
C LEU A 322 2.00 -10.58 -0.17
N VAL A 323 2.82 -10.90 -1.17
CA VAL A 323 2.57 -10.51 -2.57
C VAL A 323 1.34 -11.21 -3.15
N ARG A 324 1.08 -12.48 -2.81
CA ARG A 324 -0.14 -13.19 -3.23
C ARG A 324 -1.39 -12.59 -2.59
N VAL A 325 -1.36 -12.32 -1.28
CA VAL A 325 -2.47 -11.67 -0.56
C VAL A 325 -2.83 -10.33 -1.20
N ARG A 326 -1.83 -9.46 -1.46
CA ARG A 326 -2.04 -8.19 -2.17
C ARG A 326 -2.68 -8.40 -3.54
N ARG A 327 -2.22 -9.39 -4.32
CA ARG A 327 -2.78 -9.71 -5.64
C ARG A 327 -4.22 -10.19 -5.57
N THR A 328 -4.57 -10.99 -4.56
CA THR A 328 -5.94 -11.44 -4.32
C THR A 328 -6.84 -10.25 -4.01
N LEU A 329 -6.44 -9.35 -3.11
CA LEU A 329 -7.18 -8.13 -2.80
C LEU A 329 -7.35 -7.24 -4.03
N ALA A 330 -6.31 -7.10 -4.86
CA ALA A 330 -6.39 -6.37 -6.12
C ALA A 330 -7.41 -7.02 -7.09
N ALA A 331 -7.43 -8.35 -7.19
CA ALA A 331 -8.39 -9.08 -8.02
C ALA A 331 -9.83 -8.94 -7.52
N TRP A 332 -10.03 -8.70 -6.23
CA TRP A 332 -11.35 -8.41 -5.64
C TRP A 332 -11.78 -6.94 -5.81
N GLY A 333 -10.91 -6.09 -6.36
CA GLY A 333 -11.19 -4.67 -6.55
C GLY A 333 -11.05 -3.85 -5.27
N ALA A 334 -10.31 -4.33 -4.27
CA ALA A 334 -10.02 -3.58 -3.06
C ALA A 334 -9.26 -2.29 -3.39
N ASP A 335 -9.50 -1.22 -2.61
CA ASP A 335 -8.76 0.03 -2.80
C ASP A 335 -7.28 -0.12 -2.44
N ARG A 336 -6.49 0.91 -2.78
CA ARG A 336 -5.03 0.86 -2.64
C ARG A 336 -4.57 0.71 -1.21
N ASP A 337 -5.25 1.29 -0.24
CA ASP A 337 -4.82 1.21 1.16
C ASP A 337 -5.08 -0.19 1.72
N VAL A 338 -6.17 -0.84 1.31
CA VAL A 338 -6.43 -2.25 1.64
C VAL A 338 -5.41 -3.17 0.98
N GLN A 339 -5.06 -2.94 -0.28
CA GLN A 339 -4.00 -3.71 -0.96
C GLN A 339 -2.64 -3.54 -0.27
N ALA A 340 -2.28 -2.31 0.09
CA ALA A 340 -1.02 -2.01 0.77
C ALA A 340 -0.97 -2.62 2.15
N ALA A 341 -2.07 -2.51 2.90
CA ALA A 341 -2.22 -3.19 4.16
C ALA A 341 -2.10 -4.71 4.00
N GLY A 342 -2.68 -5.30 2.96
CA GLY A 342 -2.53 -6.73 2.64
C GLY A 342 -1.08 -7.15 2.34
N LEU A 343 -0.31 -6.31 1.64
CA LEU A 343 1.13 -6.55 1.39
C LEU A 343 1.96 -6.48 2.68
N CYS A 344 1.54 -5.69 3.65
CA CYS A 344 2.30 -5.44 4.88
C CYS A 344 1.62 -6.01 6.14
N HIS A 345 0.56 -6.81 6.02
CA HIS A 345 -0.34 -7.12 7.14
C HIS A 345 0.36 -7.86 8.30
N ALA A 346 1.45 -8.57 8.01
CA ALA A 346 2.26 -9.28 9.00
C ALA A 346 3.47 -8.48 9.50
N ALA A 347 3.60 -7.19 9.16
CA ALA A 347 4.76 -6.37 9.52
C ALA A 347 5.02 -6.32 11.03
N TYR A 348 3.96 -6.20 11.83
CA TYR A 348 4.01 -6.17 13.29
C TYR A 348 3.84 -7.56 13.95
N GLY A 349 3.91 -8.63 13.15
CA GLY A 349 3.41 -9.95 13.56
C GLY A 349 1.89 -9.99 13.68
N THR A 350 1.34 -11.18 13.87
CA THR A 350 -0.11 -11.42 13.99
C THR A 350 -0.39 -12.38 15.13
N ASP A 351 -1.64 -12.43 15.60
CA ASP A 351 -2.08 -13.46 16.53
C ASP A 351 -2.09 -14.83 15.83
N GLY A 352 -1.13 -15.69 16.21
CA GLY A 352 -0.79 -16.95 15.54
C GLY A 352 0.50 -16.92 14.70
N PHE A 353 1.17 -15.76 14.57
CA PHE A 353 2.49 -15.63 13.93
C PHE A 353 3.29 -14.48 14.55
N ASP A 354 4.15 -14.78 15.52
CA ASP A 354 4.83 -13.77 16.35
C ASP A 354 6.05 -13.09 15.69
N GLN A 355 6.42 -13.50 14.47
CA GLN A 355 7.59 -12.93 13.80
C GLN A 355 7.32 -11.46 13.45
N THR A 356 8.11 -10.58 14.05
CA THR A 356 8.01 -9.13 13.85
C THR A 356 9.04 -8.69 12.82
N LEU A 357 8.59 -8.05 11.73
CA LEU A 357 9.46 -7.46 10.70
C LEU A 357 9.76 -5.98 11.00
N VAL A 358 8.80 -5.28 11.61
CA VAL A 358 8.83 -3.84 11.90
C VAL A 358 8.45 -3.64 13.36
N GLY A 359 9.23 -2.90 14.12
CA GLY A 359 8.88 -2.54 15.50
C GLY A 359 7.68 -1.59 15.57
N LEU A 360 6.93 -1.59 16.68
CA LEU A 360 5.84 -0.63 16.90
C LEU A 360 6.34 0.81 17.05
N ASP A 361 7.62 1.01 17.34
CA ASP A 361 8.32 2.29 17.33
C ASP A 361 8.67 2.77 15.90
N GLU A 362 8.64 1.88 14.91
CA GLU A 362 8.92 2.17 13.50
C GLU A 362 7.64 2.39 12.65
N ARG A 363 6.47 2.55 13.30
CA ARG A 363 5.19 2.74 12.59
C ARG A 363 5.20 3.89 11.60
N ALA A 364 5.82 5.02 11.96
CA ALA A 364 5.95 6.17 11.06
C ALA A 364 6.71 5.82 9.78
N ALA A 365 7.76 4.99 9.86
CA ALA A 365 8.52 4.58 8.68
C ALA A 365 7.69 3.70 7.73
N LEU A 366 6.79 2.86 8.26
CA LEU A 366 5.85 2.11 7.44
C LEU A 366 4.77 3.03 6.85
N ALA A 367 4.22 3.96 7.64
CA ALA A 367 3.23 4.94 7.18
C ALA A 367 3.76 5.83 6.05
N ASP A 368 5.01 6.28 6.12
CA ASP A 368 5.65 7.06 5.06
C ASP A 368 5.76 6.27 3.75
N LEU A 369 5.83 4.94 3.83
CA LEU A 369 6.02 4.04 2.70
C LEU A 369 4.70 3.62 2.03
N ILE A 370 3.69 3.27 2.83
CA ILE A 370 2.42 2.72 2.34
C ILE A 370 1.21 3.66 2.52
N GLY A 371 1.40 4.79 3.19
CA GLY A 371 0.36 5.75 3.55
C GLY A 371 -0.22 5.50 4.96
N GLU A 372 -0.60 6.59 5.64
CA GLU A 372 -1.11 6.54 7.02
C GLU A 372 -2.34 5.64 7.19
N ARG A 373 -3.28 5.69 6.25
CA ARG A 373 -4.50 4.87 6.33
C ARG A 373 -4.21 3.39 6.12
N ALA A 374 -3.30 3.05 5.20
CA ALA A 374 -2.88 1.67 5.00
C ALA A 374 -2.14 1.13 6.22
N GLU A 375 -1.22 1.92 6.80
CA GLU A 375 -0.54 1.55 8.03
C GLU A 375 -1.51 1.35 9.18
N ALA A 376 -2.53 2.21 9.33
CA ALA A 376 -3.57 2.03 10.35
C ALA A 376 -4.31 0.68 10.19
N TYR A 377 -4.55 0.22 8.97
CA TYR A 377 -5.12 -1.11 8.71
C TYR A 377 -4.13 -2.24 9.04
N VAL A 378 -2.83 -2.07 8.75
CA VAL A 378 -1.79 -3.03 9.16
C VAL A 378 -1.74 -3.14 10.69
N HIS A 379 -1.76 -2.01 11.39
CA HIS A 379 -1.78 -1.98 12.84
C HIS A 379 -3.04 -2.64 13.40
N LEU A 380 -4.23 -2.30 12.87
CA LEU A 380 -5.48 -2.92 13.28
C LEU A 380 -5.43 -4.45 13.11
N TYR A 381 -4.91 -4.92 11.96
CA TYR A 381 -4.76 -6.34 11.71
C TYR A 381 -3.79 -7.02 12.68
N GLY A 382 -2.59 -6.45 12.85
CA GLY A 382 -1.54 -7.01 13.71
C GLY A 382 -1.85 -6.95 15.21
N SER A 383 -2.63 -5.96 15.64
CA SER A 383 -3.07 -5.78 17.04
C SER A 383 -4.29 -6.62 17.42
N CYS A 384 -4.95 -7.26 16.46
CA CYS A 384 -6.15 -8.06 16.73
C CYS A 384 -5.87 -9.24 17.68
N ASP A 385 -6.54 -9.27 18.84
CA ASP A 385 -6.77 -10.50 19.60
C ASP A 385 -7.88 -11.30 18.93
N ARG A 386 -7.51 -12.30 18.11
CA ARG A 386 -8.47 -13.06 17.30
C ARG A 386 -9.44 -13.84 18.19
N SER A 387 -9.00 -14.29 19.36
CA SER A 387 -9.85 -15.03 20.31
C SER A 387 -11.00 -14.16 20.85
N ALA A 388 -10.75 -12.86 21.05
CA ALA A 388 -11.76 -11.91 21.48
C ALA A 388 -12.64 -11.39 20.34
N VAL A 389 -12.05 -11.17 19.15
CA VAL A 389 -12.70 -10.45 18.04
C VAL A 389 -13.43 -11.38 17.08
N HIS A 390 -12.83 -12.51 16.65
CA HIS A 390 -13.42 -13.39 15.64
C HIS A 390 -14.80 -13.97 16.02
N PRO A 391 -15.09 -14.30 17.29
CA PRO A 391 -16.43 -14.76 17.67
C PRO A 391 -17.53 -13.72 17.47
N ARG A 392 -17.19 -12.42 17.50
CA ARG A 392 -18.14 -11.30 17.37
C ARG A 392 -18.25 -10.77 15.94
N LEU A 393 -17.24 -11.01 15.12
CA LEU A 393 -17.15 -10.50 13.75
C LEU A 393 -18.33 -10.99 12.89
N GLY A 394 -19.09 -10.04 12.33
CA GLY A 394 -20.28 -10.30 11.50
C GLY A 394 -21.58 -10.55 12.28
N LEU A 395 -21.52 -10.67 13.61
CA LEU A 395 -22.70 -10.74 14.47
C LEU A 395 -23.03 -9.38 15.10
N ASP A 396 -21.99 -8.67 15.53
CA ASP A 396 -22.09 -7.31 16.07
C ASP A 396 -21.80 -6.30 14.94
N PRO A 397 -22.66 -5.30 14.69
CA PRO A 397 -22.36 -4.22 13.74
C PRO A 397 -21.19 -3.33 14.18
N ALA A 398 -20.82 -3.34 15.46
CA ALA A 398 -19.79 -2.50 16.05
C ALA A 398 -18.96 -3.28 17.10
N PRO A 399 -18.27 -4.37 16.71
CA PRO A 399 -17.61 -5.26 17.66
C PRO A 399 -16.51 -4.52 18.42
N ALA A 400 -16.48 -4.69 19.74
CA ALA A 400 -15.34 -4.26 20.54
C ALA A 400 -14.08 -5.03 20.09
N PHE A 401 -13.09 -4.28 19.63
CA PHE A 401 -11.83 -4.76 19.08
C PHE A 401 -10.74 -4.63 20.14
N ARG A 402 -10.27 -5.78 20.61
CA ARG A 402 -9.25 -5.86 21.65
C ARG A 402 -7.86 -5.85 21.01
N ASP A 403 -7.08 -4.85 21.40
CA ASP A 403 -5.70 -4.67 21.01
C ASP A 403 -4.79 -5.53 21.90
N ARG A 404 -4.11 -6.52 21.33
CA ARG A 404 -3.20 -7.44 22.04
C ARG A 404 -1.88 -6.79 22.45
N PHE A 405 -1.49 -5.66 21.84
CA PHE A 405 -0.28 -4.93 22.18
C PHE A 405 -0.48 -4.06 23.43
N THR A 406 -1.67 -3.46 23.57
CA THR A 406 -1.97 -2.51 24.65
C THR A 406 -2.96 -3.04 25.69
N GLY A 407 -3.75 -4.05 25.35
CA GLY A 407 -4.87 -4.56 26.13
C GLY A 407 -6.13 -3.69 26.06
N ALA A 408 -6.10 -2.57 25.32
CA ALA A 408 -7.23 -1.65 25.20
C ALA A 408 -8.31 -2.20 24.26
N GLU A 409 -9.56 -1.81 24.48
CA GLU A 409 -10.66 -2.08 23.56
C GLU A 409 -11.07 -0.79 22.84
N HIS A 410 -11.34 -0.89 21.54
CA HIS A 410 -11.87 0.20 20.72
C HIS A 410 -12.86 -0.36 19.69
N THR A 411 -13.63 0.51 19.04
CA THR A 411 -14.57 0.10 17.98
C THR A 411 -14.09 0.68 16.65
N PRO A 412 -13.58 -0.16 15.73
CA PRO A 412 -13.18 0.29 14.40
C PRO A 412 -14.40 0.83 13.63
N ASP A 413 -14.17 1.82 12.77
CA ASP A 413 -15.23 2.26 11.86
C ASP A 413 -15.57 1.19 10.81
N GLY A 414 -16.68 1.37 10.11
CA GLY A 414 -17.15 0.39 9.12
C GLY A 414 -16.22 0.23 7.91
N ALA A 415 -15.35 1.19 7.60
CA ALA A 415 -14.36 1.03 6.53
C ALA A 415 -13.19 0.15 6.99
N ALA A 416 -12.66 0.43 8.19
CA ALA A 416 -11.61 -0.35 8.82
C ALA A 416 -12.04 -1.79 9.10
N LEU A 417 -13.29 -2.01 9.53
CA LEU A 417 -13.83 -3.35 9.78
C LEU A 417 -13.95 -4.18 8.48
N ARG A 418 -14.35 -3.54 7.37
CA ARG A 418 -14.39 -4.18 6.05
C ARG A 418 -12.98 -4.48 5.53
N ALA A 419 -12.06 -3.54 5.65
CA ALA A 419 -10.66 -3.75 5.29
C ALA A 419 -10.05 -4.92 6.09
N PHE A 420 -10.29 -4.98 7.40
CA PHE A 420 -9.87 -6.08 8.25
C PHE A 420 -10.45 -7.42 7.78
N ALA A 421 -11.75 -7.49 7.47
CA ALA A 421 -12.41 -8.71 7.00
C ALA A 421 -11.86 -9.17 5.63
N GLU A 422 -11.64 -8.25 4.69
CA GLU A 422 -11.06 -8.51 3.37
C GLU A 422 -9.62 -9.04 3.47
N ILE A 423 -8.77 -8.38 4.25
CA ILE A 423 -7.38 -8.81 4.46
C ILE A 423 -7.36 -10.17 5.17
N SER A 424 -8.24 -10.38 6.16
CA SER A 424 -8.38 -11.67 6.83
C SER A 424 -8.78 -12.77 5.86
N ALA A 425 -9.78 -12.54 5.01
CA ALA A 425 -10.19 -13.52 4.01
C ALA A 425 -9.07 -13.84 3.02
N ALA A 426 -8.41 -12.82 2.46
CA ALA A 426 -7.31 -13.02 1.52
C ALA A 426 -6.12 -13.77 2.15
N ASN A 427 -5.76 -13.43 3.38
CA ASN A 427 -4.70 -14.12 4.14
C ASN A 427 -5.04 -15.60 4.36
N GLU A 428 -6.20 -15.88 4.96
CA GLU A 428 -6.57 -17.23 5.38
C GLU A 428 -6.82 -18.15 4.18
N LEU A 429 -7.35 -17.61 3.07
CA LEU A 429 -7.51 -18.38 1.83
C LEU A 429 -6.17 -18.76 1.20
N ASP A 430 -5.19 -17.85 1.18
CA ASP A 430 -3.85 -18.17 0.69
C ASP A 430 -3.19 -19.28 1.53
N LEU A 431 -3.36 -19.23 2.87
CA LEU A 431 -2.87 -20.27 3.78
C LEU A 431 -3.54 -21.62 3.53
N VAL A 432 -4.87 -21.64 3.34
CA VAL A 432 -5.64 -22.86 3.03
C VAL A 432 -5.20 -23.50 1.73
N GLU A 433 -4.97 -22.71 0.67
CA GLU A 433 -4.55 -23.23 -0.63
C GLU A 433 -3.12 -23.81 -0.61
N HIS A 434 -2.24 -23.29 0.25
CA HIS A 434 -0.82 -23.65 0.25
C HIS A 434 -0.36 -24.46 1.47
N ASN A 435 -1.28 -24.84 2.37
CA ASN A 435 -0.97 -25.69 3.52
C ASN A 435 -2.17 -26.60 3.88
N PRO A 436 -2.18 -27.85 3.37
CA PRO A 436 -3.27 -28.81 3.61
C PRO A 436 -3.52 -29.11 5.10
N ASP A 437 -2.49 -29.11 5.94
CA ASP A 437 -2.61 -29.40 7.37
C ASP A 437 -3.32 -28.24 8.10
N LEU A 438 -2.94 -27.00 7.81
CA LEU A 438 -3.65 -25.82 8.31
C LEU A 438 -5.08 -25.78 7.79
N ALA A 439 -5.29 -26.13 6.52
CA ALA A 439 -6.60 -26.17 5.91
C ALA A 439 -7.54 -27.19 6.58
N ALA A 440 -7.04 -28.40 6.87
CA ALA A 440 -7.80 -29.41 7.60
C ALA A 440 -8.11 -28.97 9.05
N ARG A 441 -7.15 -28.32 9.72
CA ARG A 441 -7.28 -27.89 11.12
C ARG A 441 -8.22 -26.69 11.29
N TYR A 442 -8.09 -25.67 10.45
CA TYR A 442 -8.77 -24.38 10.63
C TYR A 442 -9.90 -24.14 9.63
N GLY A 443 -9.94 -24.88 8.52
CA GLY A 443 -10.95 -24.72 7.46
C GLY A 443 -12.39 -24.68 7.97
N PRO A 444 -12.84 -25.57 8.87
CA PRO A 444 -14.21 -25.52 9.40
C PRO A 444 -14.53 -24.24 10.18
N ALA A 445 -13.59 -23.77 10.99
CA ALA A 445 -13.74 -22.54 11.76
C ALA A 445 -13.76 -21.31 10.83
N LEU A 446 -12.87 -21.27 9.83
CA LEU A 446 -12.81 -20.23 8.81
C LEU A 446 -14.08 -20.19 7.95
N ALA A 447 -14.60 -21.36 7.55
CA ALA A 447 -15.86 -21.47 6.81
C ALA A 447 -17.04 -20.88 7.61
N GLY A 448 -17.09 -21.15 8.92
CA GLY A 448 -18.07 -20.56 9.82
C GLY A 448 -17.90 -19.04 9.97
N LEU A 449 -16.65 -18.58 10.16
CA LEU A 449 -16.33 -17.16 10.32
C LEU A 449 -16.74 -16.34 9.10
N PHE A 450 -16.28 -16.69 7.90
CA PHE A 450 -16.55 -15.90 6.70
C PHE A 450 -17.98 -16.05 6.16
N THR A 451 -18.71 -17.10 6.56
CA THR A 451 -20.16 -17.17 6.34
C THR A 451 -20.89 -16.17 7.23
N ARG A 452 -20.51 -16.03 8.51
CA ARG A 452 -21.10 -15.02 9.41
C ARG A 452 -20.72 -13.60 9.01
N ALA A 453 -19.46 -13.39 8.61
CA ALA A 453 -18.93 -12.08 8.23
C ALA A 453 -19.23 -11.69 6.77
N GLU A 454 -20.13 -12.39 6.06
CA GLU A 454 -20.36 -12.15 4.63
C GLU A 454 -20.79 -10.69 4.33
N GLY A 455 -21.50 -10.04 5.24
CA GLY A 455 -21.92 -8.64 5.09
C GLY A 455 -20.76 -7.63 5.10
N LEU A 456 -19.57 -8.04 5.54
CA LEU A 456 -18.36 -7.23 5.54
C LEU A 456 -17.47 -7.47 4.31
N LEU A 457 -17.79 -8.49 3.50
CA LEU A 457 -16.99 -8.91 2.35
C LEU A 457 -17.60 -8.40 1.03
N SER A 458 -16.72 -8.01 0.10
CA SER A 458 -17.09 -7.76 -1.28
C SER A 458 -17.64 -9.03 -1.95
N ALA A 459 -18.39 -8.87 -3.05
CA ALA A 459 -18.89 -10.04 -3.80
C ALA A 459 -17.76 -10.98 -4.25
N PRO A 460 -16.63 -10.51 -4.83
CA PRO A 460 -15.53 -11.38 -5.20
C PRO A 460 -14.91 -12.14 -4.02
N ALA A 461 -14.78 -11.49 -2.85
CA ALA A 461 -14.27 -12.12 -1.63
C ALA A 461 -15.22 -13.19 -1.10
N ARG A 462 -16.53 -12.93 -1.09
CA ARG A 462 -17.56 -13.93 -0.72
C ARG A 462 -17.52 -15.15 -1.62
N ASP A 463 -17.43 -14.93 -2.94
CA ASP A 463 -17.37 -16.02 -3.92
C ASP A 463 -16.10 -16.86 -3.74
N ALA A 464 -14.97 -16.22 -3.45
CA ALA A 464 -13.72 -16.90 -3.16
C ALA A 464 -13.81 -17.74 -1.88
N CYS A 465 -14.32 -17.17 -0.78
CA CYS A 465 -14.56 -17.88 0.48
C CYS A 465 -15.49 -19.08 0.29
N ALA A 466 -16.63 -18.87 -0.40
CA ALA A 466 -17.61 -19.92 -0.65
C ALA A 466 -17.03 -21.08 -1.46
N ARG A 467 -16.18 -20.79 -2.44
CA ARG A 467 -15.54 -21.80 -3.30
C ARG A 467 -14.44 -22.57 -2.58
N LEU A 468 -13.48 -21.86 -1.97
CA LEU A 468 -12.27 -22.48 -1.41
C LEU A 468 -12.52 -23.14 -0.05
N LEU A 469 -13.48 -22.63 0.73
CA LEU A 469 -13.84 -23.22 2.02
C LEU A 469 -14.99 -24.24 1.93
N ALA A 470 -15.55 -24.47 0.74
CA ALA A 470 -16.61 -25.46 0.52
C ALA A 470 -16.27 -26.86 1.08
N PRO A 471 -15.05 -27.40 0.91
CA PRO A 471 -14.71 -28.74 1.41
C PRO A 471 -14.70 -28.85 2.94
N TYR A 472 -14.52 -27.71 3.64
CA TYR A 472 -14.41 -27.66 5.10
C TYR A 472 -15.70 -27.22 5.77
N ARG A 473 -16.72 -26.88 5.00
CA ARG A 473 -18.06 -26.71 5.54
C ARG A 473 -18.47 -28.06 6.12
N PRO A 474 -18.98 -28.11 7.36
CA PRO A 474 -19.53 -29.36 7.89
C PRO A 474 -20.51 -29.89 6.86
N ALA A 475 -20.37 -31.17 6.50
CA ALA A 475 -21.12 -31.79 5.41
C ALA A 475 -22.58 -31.33 5.53
N ALA A 476 -23.01 -30.50 4.57
CA ALA A 476 -24.43 -30.38 4.33
C ALA A 476 -24.82 -31.77 3.86
N ASP A 477 -25.50 -32.53 4.71
CA ASP A 477 -26.15 -33.77 4.32
C ASP A 477 -26.79 -33.54 2.96
N ALA A 478 -26.42 -34.39 2.00
CA ALA A 478 -26.97 -34.42 0.66
C ALA A 478 -28.42 -34.94 0.70
N SER A 479 -29.27 -34.31 1.51
CA SER A 479 -30.71 -34.47 1.52
C SER A 479 -31.33 -33.19 0.97
N PRO A 480 -32.20 -33.24 -0.04
CA PRO A 480 -32.92 -32.09 -0.59
C PRO A 480 -34.01 -31.57 0.39
N GLY A 481 -33.71 -31.58 1.68
CA GLY A 481 -34.62 -31.24 2.76
C GLY A 481 -34.42 -29.82 3.26
N LEU A 482 -35.49 -29.25 3.80
CA LEU A 482 -35.51 -27.97 4.51
C LEU A 482 -34.51 -27.99 5.68
N ARG A 483 -33.60 -27.01 5.74
CA ARG A 483 -32.67 -26.81 6.85
C ARG A 483 -33.12 -25.61 7.70
N ILE A 484 -33.34 -25.84 8.99
CA ILE A 484 -33.66 -24.77 9.96
C ILE A 484 -32.35 -24.31 10.61
N GLY A 485 -32.07 -23.00 10.57
CA GLY A 485 -30.80 -22.44 11.03
C GLY A 485 -30.72 -22.20 12.54
N HIS A 486 -31.78 -21.66 13.13
CA HIS A 486 -31.88 -21.34 14.55
C HIS A 486 -33.37 -21.21 14.96
N LEU A 487 -33.64 -21.16 16.26
CA LEU A 487 -34.96 -20.82 16.79
C LEU A 487 -35.09 -19.29 16.87
N ASP A 488 -35.90 -18.70 15.99
CA ASP A 488 -36.22 -17.27 16.05
C ASP A 488 -37.12 -16.97 17.26
N HIS A 489 -38.27 -17.64 17.33
CA HIS A 489 -39.19 -17.51 18.46
C HIS A 489 -40.02 -18.76 18.72
N LEU A 490 -40.56 -18.82 19.94
CA LEU A 490 -41.66 -19.70 20.32
C LEU A 490 -42.81 -18.86 20.88
N VAL A 491 -43.99 -19.44 21.00
CA VAL A 491 -45.17 -18.78 21.59
C VAL A 491 -45.53 -19.48 22.90
N LEU A 492 -45.56 -18.73 24.00
CA LEU A 492 -46.17 -19.20 25.25
C LEU A 492 -47.61 -18.72 25.35
N THR A 493 -48.51 -19.66 25.66
CA THR A 493 -49.87 -19.31 26.09
C THR A 493 -49.82 -19.09 27.60
N VAL A 494 -50.30 -17.95 28.07
CA VAL A 494 -50.16 -17.50 29.46
C VAL A 494 -51.50 -17.08 30.04
N ALA A 495 -51.71 -17.28 31.34
CA ALA A 495 -52.99 -16.89 31.96
C ALA A 495 -53.13 -15.36 32.04
N ASP A 496 -52.03 -14.65 32.27
CA ASP A 496 -51.99 -13.20 32.44
C ASP A 496 -50.70 -12.61 31.86
N LEU A 497 -50.83 -11.71 30.87
CA LEU A 497 -49.69 -11.15 30.14
C LEU A 497 -48.76 -10.33 31.04
N ASP A 498 -49.31 -9.44 31.86
CA ASP A 498 -48.50 -8.49 32.62
C ASP A 498 -47.77 -9.19 33.77
N ARG A 499 -48.41 -10.19 34.39
CA ARG A 499 -47.78 -11.06 35.39
C ARG A 499 -46.61 -11.85 34.80
N THR A 500 -46.79 -12.42 33.62
CA THR A 500 -45.72 -13.15 32.94
C THR A 500 -44.58 -12.22 32.55
N ILE A 501 -44.88 -11.06 31.96
CA ILE A 501 -43.86 -10.10 31.55
C ILE A 501 -43.03 -9.65 32.75
N ALA A 502 -43.67 -9.22 33.83
CA ALA A 502 -42.99 -8.80 35.04
C ALA A 502 -42.13 -9.92 35.65
N PHE A 503 -42.54 -11.18 35.52
CA PHE A 503 -41.75 -12.32 35.96
C PHE A 503 -40.47 -12.47 35.12
N TYR A 504 -40.59 -12.56 33.80
CA TYR A 504 -39.44 -12.84 32.92
C TYR A 504 -38.45 -11.67 32.85
N GLU A 505 -38.91 -10.42 32.92
CA GLU A 505 -38.03 -9.25 33.02
C GLU A 505 -37.21 -9.29 34.32
N ARG A 506 -37.87 -9.57 35.45
CA ARG A 506 -37.21 -9.58 36.77
C ARG A 506 -36.31 -10.79 36.98
N VAL A 507 -36.78 -11.98 36.61
CA VAL A 507 -36.14 -13.26 36.95
C VAL A 507 -35.09 -13.64 35.92
N LEU A 508 -35.33 -13.39 34.63
CA LEU A 508 -34.44 -13.79 33.54
C LEU A 508 -33.80 -12.63 32.78
N GLY A 509 -34.12 -11.37 33.13
CA GLY A 509 -33.52 -10.20 32.50
C GLY A 509 -33.91 -10.03 31.02
N MET A 510 -35.03 -10.62 30.61
CA MET A 510 -35.55 -10.45 29.25
C MET A 510 -36.16 -9.04 29.09
N GLU A 511 -36.26 -8.54 27.86
CA GLU A 511 -36.86 -7.23 27.57
C GLU A 511 -38.28 -7.40 27.01
N ALA A 512 -39.26 -6.72 27.62
CA ALA A 512 -40.62 -6.70 27.07
C ALA A 512 -40.71 -5.84 25.81
N VAL A 513 -41.14 -6.44 24.70
CA VAL A 513 -41.33 -5.76 23.41
C VAL A 513 -42.80 -5.80 23.02
N ALA A 514 -43.34 -4.64 22.65
CA ALA A 514 -44.64 -4.54 21.99
C ALA A 514 -44.43 -4.33 20.48
N PHE A 515 -45.15 -5.10 19.66
CA PHE A 515 -45.09 -5.00 18.20
C PHE A 515 -46.48 -5.27 17.61
N GLY A 516 -46.62 -5.03 16.29
CA GLY A 516 -47.85 -5.07 15.49
C GLY A 516 -49.14 -5.63 16.12
N GLU A 517 -50.24 -4.89 15.98
CA GLU A 517 -51.59 -5.29 16.43
C GLU A 517 -51.68 -5.66 17.93
N GLY A 518 -50.85 -5.06 18.78
CA GLY A 518 -50.90 -5.26 20.23
C GLY A 518 -50.23 -6.54 20.71
N ARG A 519 -49.40 -7.19 19.89
CA ARG A 519 -48.60 -8.37 20.27
C ARG A 519 -47.53 -8.00 21.29
N ARG A 520 -47.28 -8.92 22.23
CA ARG A 520 -46.27 -8.78 23.27
C ARG A 520 -45.27 -9.95 23.18
N ALA A 521 -44.00 -9.66 23.40
CA ALA A 521 -42.94 -10.67 23.47
C ALA A 521 -41.89 -10.31 24.53
N LEU A 522 -41.05 -11.29 24.85
CA LEU A 522 -39.87 -11.18 25.71
C LEU A 522 -38.64 -11.46 24.85
N ALA A 523 -37.81 -10.46 24.61
CA ALA A 523 -36.60 -10.58 23.79
C ALA A 523 -35.37 -10.91 24.65
N PHE A 524 -34.47 -11.76 24.11
CA PHE A 524 -33.20 -12.13 24.73
C PHE A 524 -32.22 -12.67 23.70
N GLY A 525 -30.96 -12.23 23.75
CA GLY A 525 -29.97 -12.60 22.74
C GLY A 525 -30.47 -12.28 21.33
N SER A 526 -30.50 -13.29 20.45
CA SER A 526 -31.04 -13.19 19.09
C SER A 526 -32.43 -13.83 18.92
N SER A 527 -33.11 -14.18 20.01
CA SER A 527 -34.40 -14.89 20.01
C SER A 527 -35.46 -14.13 20.82
N LYS A 528 -36.72 -14.55 20.71
CA LYS A 528 -37.81 -14.02 21.54
C LYS A 528 -38.85 -15.07 21.91
N ILE A 529 -39.56 -14.84 23.01
CA ILE A 529 -40.77 -15.58 23.37
C ILE A 529 -41.97 -14.67 23.13
N ASN A 530 -42.80 -15.00 22.15
CA ASN A 530 -44.08 -14.32 21.94
C ASN A 530 -45.10 -14.80 22.98
N LEU A 531 -45.93 -13.90 23.48
CA LEU A 531 -46.91 -14.21 24.50
C LEU A 531 -48.33 -14.07 23.96
N HIS A 532 -49.13 -15.12 24.12
CA HIS A 532 -50.58 -15.12 23.85
C HIS A 532 -51.33 -15.31 25.16
N GLN A 533 -52.32 -14.47 25.44
CA GLN A 533 -53.16 -14.66 26.62
C GLN A 533 -54.19 -15.78 26.36
N ALA A 534 -54.36 -16.67 27.32
CA ALA A 534 -55.34 -17.76 27.26
C ALA A 534 -56.76 -17.21 27.01
N GLY A 535 -57.46 -17.77 26.01
CA GLY A 535 -58.78 -17.33 25.57
C GLY A 535 -58.78 -16.06 24.70
N ARG A 536 -57.61 -15.51 24.36
CA ARG A 536 -57.41 -14.35 23.46
C ARG A 536 -56.20 -14.58 22.54
N GLU A 537 -55.99 -15.83 22.13
CA GLU A 537 -54.86 -16.22 21.30
C GLU A 537 -54.98 -15.61 19.89
N LEU A 538 -53.86 -15.12 19.37
CA LEU A 538 -53.80 -14.57 18.01
C LEU A 538 -53.51 -15.68 17.00
N LEU A 539 -54.16 -15.64 15.84
CA LEU A 539 -53.95 -16.62 14.78
C LEU A 539 -52.69 -16.29 13.94
N PRO A 540 -51.93 -17.30 13.49
CA PRO A 540 -52.05 -18.72 13.85
C PRO A 540 -51.47 -19.02 15.25
N HIS A 541 -52.06 -19.99 15.96
CA HIS A 541 -51.59 -20.50 17.24
C HIS A 541 -51.56 -22.04 17.25
N ALA A 542 -50.97 -22.63 18.29
CA ALA A 542 -50.96 -24.09 18.47
C ALA A 542 -52.39 -24.67 18.50
N ALA A 543 -52.59 -25.91 18.08
CA ALA A 543 -53.92 -26.53 18.03
C ALA A 543 -54.63 -26.63 19.40
N ARG A 544 -53.85 -26.66 20.49
CA ARG A 544 -54.34 -26.67 21.89
C ARG A 544 -53.46 -25.74 22.74
N PRO A 545 -53.64 -24.41 22.64
CA PRO A 545 -52.86 -23.47 23.42
C PRO A 545 -53.18 -23.66 24.90
N THR A 546 -52.18 -24.01 25.71
CA THR A 546 -52.36 -24.43 27.10
C THR A 546 -51.34 -23.74 28.00
N PRO A 547 -51.77 -22.89 28.95
CA PRO A 547 -50.87 -22.36 29.96
C PRO A 547 -50.22 -23.47 30.79
N GLY A 548 -48.94 -23.31 31.10
CA GLY A 548 -48.18 -24.24 31.94
C GLY A 548 -47.71 -25.52 31.24
N SER A 549 -47.91 -25.67 29.93
CA SER A 549 -47.55 -26.89 29.19
C SER A 549 -46.12 -26.88 28.63
N ALA A 550 -45.36 -25.80 28.77
CA ALA A 550 -44.03 -25.66 28.19
C ALA A 550 -42.94 -26.23 29.11
N ASP A 551 -41.92 -26.78 28.48
CA ASP A 551 -40.67 -27.24 29.09
C ASP A 551 -39.52 -26.67 28.26
N LEU A 552 -38.80 -25.70 28.82
CA LEU A 552 -37.87 -24.83 28.08
C LEU A 552 -36.49 -24.82 28.73
N CYS A 553 -35.46 -25.07 27.93
CA CYS A 553 -34.07 -24.91 28.32
C CYS A 553 -33.45 -23.67 27.69
N LEU A 554 -32.92 -22.77 28.52
CA LEU A 554 -32.27 -21.52 28.15
C LEU A 554 -30.82 -21.52 28.63
N VAL A 555 -29.92 -20.95 27.84
CA VAL A 555 -28.49 -20.92 28.15
C VAL A 555 -28.10 -19.53 28.66
N THR A 556 -27.32 -19.49 29.74
CA THR A 556 -26.78 -18.26 30.32
C THR A 556 -25.25 -18.29 30.36
N PRO A 557 -24.56 -17.15 30.19
CA PRO A 557 -23.12 -17.06 30.42
C PRO A 557 -22.76 -17.04 31.93
N HIS A 558 -23.74 -16.96 32.82
CA HIS A 558 -23.51 -16.90 34.27
C HIS A 558 -23.31 -18.29 34.88
N SER A 559 -22.52 -18.38 35.95
CA SER A 559 -22.38 -19.64 36.70
C SER A 559 -23.70 -20.05 37.36
N GLN A 560 -23.89 -21.37 37.55
CA GLN A 560 -25.10 -21.90 38.18
C GLN A 560 -25.29 -21.44 39.63
N ASP A 561 -24.19 -21.20 40.37
CA ASP A 561 -24.25 -20.59 41.71
C ASP A 561 -24.86 -19.19 41.68
N ARG A 562 -24.51 -18.40 40.66
CA ARG A 562 -25.09 -17.05 40.45
C ARG A 562 -26.55 -17.14 40.08
N VAL A 563 -26.94 -18.11 39.26
CA VAL A 563 -28.35 -18.36 38.90
C VAL A 563 -29.17 -18.68 40.15
N LEU A 564 -28.71 -19.62 40.99
CA LEU A 564 -29.41 -19.99 42.22
C LEU A 564 -29.54 -18.82 43.20
N ALA A 565 -28.47 -18.06 43.40
CA ALA A 565 -28.50 -16.88 44.27
C ALA A 565 -29.50 -15.82 43.77
N HIS A 566 -29.55 -15.59 42.45
CA HIS A 566 -30.49 -14.65 41.83
C HIS A 566 -31.94 -15.11 41.95
N LEU A 567 -32.23 -16.39 41.69
CA LEU A 567 -33.56 -16.97 41.85
C LEU A 567 -34.07 -16.80 43.30
N ALA A 568 -33.22 -17.10 44.29
CA ALA A 568 -33.54 -16.90 45.69
C ALA A 568 -33.82 -15.42 46.02
N ALA A 569 -33.03 -14.49 45.49
CA ALA A 569 -33.26 -13.05 45.67
C ALA A 569 -34.57 -12.56 45.02
N CYS A 570 -34.99 -13.19 43.92
CA CYS A 570 -36.28 -12.93 43.27
C CYS A 570 -37.47 -13.63 43.96
N GLY A 571 -37.24 -14.46 44.98
CA GLY A 571 -38.27 -15.24 45.66
C GLY A 571 -38.82 -16.37 44.79
N VAL A 572 -38.02 -16.91 43.87
CA VAL A 572 -38.40 -18.03 42.99
C VAL A 572 -37.67 -19.29 43.47
N PRO A 573 -38.38 -20.30 43.99
CA PRO A 573 -37.73 -21.53 44.46
C PRO A 573 -37.25 -22.37 43.26
N ALA A 574 -36.01 -22.86 43.35
CA ALA A 574 -35.52 -23.88 42.43
C ALA A 574 -36.16 -25.24 42.74
N GLU A 575 -36.62 -25.95 41.71
CA GLU A 575 -37.12 -27.32 41.81
C GLU A 575 -35.97 -28.34 41.85
N ALA A 576 -34.89 -28.07 41.10
CA ALA A 576 -33.68 -28.90 41.07
C ALA A 576 -32.50 -28.08 40.52
N GLY A 577 -31.26 -28.44 40.87
CA GLY A 577 -30.05 -27.77 40.37
C GLY A 577 -29.09 -27.32 41.48
N PRO A 578 -27.78 -27.15 41.19
CA PRO A 578 -27.15 -27.37 39.89
C PRO A 578 -26.99 -28.87 39.63
N VAL A 579 -27.41 -29.35 38.46
CA VAL A 579 -27.32 -30.76 38.08
C VAL A 579 -26.70 -30.92 36.70
N PRO A 580 -25.81 -31.90 36.49
CA PRO A 580 -25.21 -32.15 35.19
C PRO A 580 -26.27 -32.67 34.22
N ARG A 581 -26.23 -32.17 32.99
CA ARG A 581 -27.10 -32.50 31.87
C ARG A 581 -26.30 -32.56 30.58
N THR A 582 -26.96 -32.93 29.49
CA THR A 582 -26.38 -32.90 28.14
C THR A 582 -27.29 -32.09 27.24
N GLY A 583 -26.77 -30.97 26.74
CA GLY A 583 -27.48 -30.05 25.86
C GLY A 583 -27.01 -30.20 24.42
N ALA A 584 -27.50 -29.33 23.54
CA ALA A 584 -27.19 -29.41 22.11
C ALA A 584 -25.69 -29.28 21.77
N LEU A 585 -24.92 -28.52 22.57
CA LEU A 585 -23.47 -28.34 22.40
C LEU A 585 -22.60 -29.26 23.28
N GLY A 586 -23.20 -30.25 23.97
CA GLY A 586 -22.49 -31.17 24.86
C GLY A 586 -22.87 -31.04 26.33
N PRO A 587 -22.01 -31.53 27.25
CA PRO A 587 -22.27 -31.47 28.69
C PRO A 587 -22.40 -30.04 29.22
N PHE A 588 -23.35 -29.82 30.12
CA PHE A 588 -23.64 -28.54 30.75
C PHE A 588 -24.29 -28.75 32.13
N THR A 589 -24.35 -27.70 32.95
CA THR A 589 -24.99 -27.77 34.28
C THR A 589 -26.24 -26.91 34.29
N SER A 590 -27.33 -27.41 34.88
CA SER A 590 -28.66 -26.80 34.80
C SER A 590 -29.32 -26.59 36.16
N THR A 591 -30.18 -25.57 36.24
CA THR A 591 -31.11 -25.29 37.34
C THR A 591 -32.52 -25.16 36.80
N TYR A 592 -33.49 -25.79 37.47
CA TYR A 592 -34.89 -25.88 37.09
C TYR A 592 -35.78 -25.09 38.07
N PHE A 593 -36.79 -24.39 37.57
CA PHE A 593 -37.81 -23.69 38.37
C PHE A 593 -39.11 -23.51 37.57
N ARG A 594 -40.15 -22.97 38.19
CA ARG A 594 -41.45 -22.72 37.55
C ARG A 594 -41.67 -21.25 37.26
N ASP A 595 -42.28 -20.98 36.11
CA ASP A 595 -42.85 -19.68 35.80
C ASP A 595 -44.26 -19.51 36.44
N PRO A 596 -44.92 -18.34 36.30
CA PRO A 596 -46.22 -18.08 36.90
C PRO A 596 -47.37 -18.99 36.43
N ASP A 597 -47.22 -19.62 35.27
CA ASP A 597 -48.24 -20.49 34.68
C ASP A 597 -47.91 -21.98 34.90
N GLY A 598 -46.75 -22.30 35.48
CA GLY A 598 -46.31 -23.65 35.83
C GLY A 598 -45.43 -24.31 34.76
N ASN A 599 -44.98 -23.57 33.75
CA ASN A 599 -44.02 -24.08 32.77
C ASN A 599 -42.71 -24.46 33.47
N LEU A 600 -42.08 -25.55 33.04
CA LEU A 600 -40.76 -25.93 33.54
C LEU A 600 -39.70 -25.10 32.81
N ILE A 601 -38.94 -24.30 33.55
CA ILE A 601 -37.87 -23.48 33.02
C ILE A 601 -36.53 -24.02 33.52
N GLU A 602 -35.70 -24.43 32.58
CA GLU A 602 -34.33 -24.86 32.77
C GLU A 602 -33.39 -23.73 32.34
N VAL A 603 -32.47 -23.33 33.22
CA VAL A 603 -31.39 -22.38 32.91
C VAL A 603 -30.05 -23.07 33.07
N SER A 604 -29.26 -23.07 32.01
CA SER A 604 -28.06 -23.89 31.92
C SER A 604 -26.81 -23.12 31.50
N THR A 605 -25.66 -23.63 31.91
CA THR A 605 -24.35 -23.03 31.63
C THR A 605 -23.40 -24.09 31.09
N TYR A 606 -22.82 -23.84 29.92
CA TYR A 606 -21.72 -24.66 29.38
C TYR A 606 -20.41 -24.35 30.13
N PRO A 607 -19.52 -25.34 30.32
CA PRO A 607 -18.20 -25.07 30.86
C PRO A 607 -17.42 -24.12 29.93
N PRO A 608 -16.47 -23.33 30.46
CA PRO A 608 -15.53 -22.58 29.62
C PRO A 608 -14.83 -23.55 28.67
N GLY A 609 -14.75 -23.22 27.38
CA GLY A 609 -13.99 -24.02 26.42
C GLY A 609 -12.49 -23.96 26.74
N ASP A 610 -11.83 -25.11 26.73
CA ASP A 610 -10.36 -25.23 26.82
C ASP A 610 -9.64 -24.68 25.57
#